data_AF-A0A6A5RB04-F1
#
_entry.id   AF-A0A6A5RB04-F1
#
_cell.length_a   1.000
_cell.length_b   1.000
_cell.length_c   1.000
_cell.angle_alpha   90.00
_cell.angle_beta   90.00
_cell.angle_gamma   90.00
#
_symmetry.space_group_name_H-M   'P 1'
#
loop_
_entity.id
_entity.type
_entity.pdbx_description
1 polymer ?
#
loop_
_entity_poly.entity_id
_entity_poly.type
_entity_poly.pdbx_seq_one_letter_code
_entity_poly.pdbx_strand_id
1 'polypeptide(L)'
;MPALTPRDNTGYALPFFVIVLLIIFGALCLVICGYAIHRTFGFKVDGNGFKLVSAAQATYMAEVRIRNMDNLVYEGRRSQWARHGEGPSIGYREG
;
A
#
# COMPACT_ATOMS: atom_id res chain seq x y z
N MET A 1 60.17 36.97 3.19
CA MET A 1 58.84 37.30 2.62
C MET A 1 57.82 37.09 3.73
N PRO A 2 56.99 38.08 4.10
CA PRO A 2 56.02 37.87 5.18
C PRO A 2 55.02 36.80 4.77
N ALA A 3 54.84 35.79 5.61
CA ALA A 3 53.90 34.70 5.37
C ALA A 3 52.46 35.21 5.57
N LEU A 4 51.60 34.96 4.58
CA LEU A 4 50.17 35.25 4.66
C LEU A 4 49.51 34.21 5.58
N THR A 5 49.20 34.62 6.81
CA THR A 5 48.35 33.80 7.70
C THR A 5 46.90 33.84 7.20
N PRO A 6 46.18 32.70 7.16
CA PRO A 6 44.76 32.67 6.88
C PRO A 6 44.01 33.65 7.80
N ARG A 7 42.92 34.26 7.31
CA ARG A 7 42.12 35.18 8.11
C ARG A 7 41.18 34.36 9.00
N ASP A 8 41.49 34.28 10.28
CA ASP A 8 40.82 33.34 11.18
C ASP A 8 39.41 33.77 11.61
N ASN A 9 39.04 35.05 11.43
CA ASN A 9 37.78 35.58 11.98
C ASN A 9 37.03 36.46 10.97
N THR A 10 35.96 35.91 10.38
CA THR A 10 35.04 36.53 9.43
C THR A 10 33.95 37.38 10.11
N GLY A 11 34.28 38.12 11.18
CA GLY A 11 33.40 39.15 11.76
C GLY A 11 32.17 38.65 12.54
N TYR A 12 32.06 37.36 12.83
CA TYR A 12 30.97 36.80 13.64
C TYR A 12 31.27 36.90 15.13
N ALA A 13 30.24 37.13 15.93
CA ALA A 13 30.34 37.20 17.39
C ALA A 13 30.66 35.84 18.06
N LEU A 14 30.47 34.74 17.32
CA LEU A 14 30.71 33.38 17.79
C LEU A 14 31.71 32.66 16.87
N PRO A 15 32.51 31.72 17.42
CA PRO A 15 33.38 30.88 16.60
C PRO A 15 32.57 30.09 15.56
N PHE A 16 33.10 29.96 14.35
CA PHE A 16 32.43 29.26 13.24
C PHE A 16 31.96 27.85 13.62
N PHE A 17 32.80 27.11 14.35
CA PHE A 17 32.47 25.78 14.85
C PHE A 17 31.18 25.75 15.70
N VAL A 18 30.96 26.77 16.54
CA VAL A 18 29.78 26.88 17.39
C VAL A 18 28.52 27.12 16.55
N ILE A 19 28.62 27.95 15.51
CA ILE A 19 27.52 28.23 14.59
C ILE A 19 27.07 26.95 13.89
N VAL A 20 28.03 26.16 13.38
CA VAL A 20 27.74 24.87 12.73
C VAL A 20 27.07 23.91 13.70
N LEU A 21 27.55 23.82 14.94
CA LEU A 21 26.97 22.97 15.97
C LEU A 21 25.51 23.35 16.27
N LEU A 22 25.23 24.65 16.42
CA LEU A 22 23.87 25.15 16.65
C LEU A 22 22.92 24.84 15.48
N ILE A 23 23.41 24.93 14.24
CA ILE A 23 22.61 24.58 13.05
C ILE A 23 22.28 23.09 13.02
N ILE A 24 23.27 22.22 13.25
CA ILE A 24 23.05 20.77 13.28
C ILE A 24 22.05 20.40 14.38
N PHE A 25 22.21 20.97 15.57
CA PHE A 25 21.31 20.74 16.69
C PHE A 25 19.88 21.25 16.40
N GLY A 26 19.76 22.46 15.82
CA GLY A 26 18.48 23.01 15.40
C GLY A 26 17.77 22.14 14.35
N ALA A 27 18.52 21.65 13.35
CA ALA A 27 17.99 20.74 12.33
C ALA A 27 17.50 19.42 12.95
N LEU A 28 18.25 18.83 13.88
CA LEU A 28 17.85 17.63 14.59
C LEU A 28 16.56 17.84 15.39
N CYS A 29 16.46 18.95 16.14
CA CYS A 29 15.26 19.30 16.87
C CYS A 29 14.04 19.44 15.94
N LEU A 30 14.20 20.08 14.78
CA LEU A 30 13.13 20.21 13.80
C LEU A 30 12.68 18.85 13.23
N VAL A 31 13.62 17.95 12.93
CA VAL A 31 13.28 16.59 12.46
C VAL A 31 12.51 15.82 13.53
N ILE A 32 12.94 15.87 14.79
CA ILE A 32 12.25 15.19 15.90
C ILE A 32 10.85 15.78 16.12
N CYS A 33 10.72 17.10 16.14
CA CYS A 33 9.43 17.78 16.27
C CYS A 33 8.51 17.48 15.10
N GLY A 34 9.01 17.52 13.87
CA GLY A 34 8.25 17.18 12.66
C GLY A 34 7.77 15.73 12.68
N TYR A 35 8.64 14.79 13.09
CA TYR A 35 8.27 13.38 13.27
C TYR A 35 7.24 13.21 14.39
N ALA A 36 7.38 13.90 15.52
CA ALA A 36 6.44 13.83 16.63
C ALA A 36 5.05 14.34 16.20
N ILE A 37 4.98 15.48 15.51
CA ILE A 37 3.74 16.03 14.95
C ILE A 37 3.13 15.07 13.92
N HIS A 38 3.95 14.52 13.02
CA HIS A 38 3.49 13.52 12.05
C HIS A 38 2.99 12.24 12.76
N ARG A 39 3.59 11.84 13.87
CA ARG A 39 3.14 10.68 14.64
C ARG A 39 1.82 10.95 15.37
N THR A 40 1.63 12.15 15.92
CA THR A 40 0.44 12.49 16.71
C THR A 40 -0.74 12.97 15.87
N PHE A 41 -0.47 13.66 14.76
CA PHE A 41 -1.47 14.28 13.89
C PHE A 41 -1.41 13.80 12.43
N GLY A 42 -0.37 13.05 12.05
CA GLY A 42 -0.31 12.45 10.72
C GLY A 42 -1.52 11.56 10.52
N PHE A 43 -2.11 11.72 9.34
CA PHE A 43 -3.37 11.14 8.91
C PHE A 43 -3.61 9.79 9.55
N LYS A 44 -4.65 9.71 10.39
CA LYS A 44 -5.18 8.44 10.89
C LYS A 44 -5.20 7.44 9.74
N VAL A 45 -4.70 6.23 10.00
CA VAL A 45 -4.67 5.10 9.06
C VAL A 45 -6.08 4.53 8.83
N ASP A 46 -7.09 5.39 8.75
CA ASP A 46 -8.43 5.02 8.26
C ASP A 46 -8.55 5.30 6.75
N GLY A 47 -7.50 5.82 6.11
CA GLY A 47 -7.45 6.02 4.65
C GLY A 47 -7.09 4.77 3.86
N ASN A 48 -6.40 3.79 4.47
CA ASN A 48 -5.84 2.63 3.76
C ASN A 48 -5.98 1.29 4.49
N GLY A 49 -6.75 1.24 5.59
CA GLY A 49 -7.18 -0.03 6.18
C GLY A 49 -8.20 -0.72 5.28
N PHE A 50 -8.22 -2.05 5.27
CA PHE A 50 -9.31 -2.80 4.64
C PHE A 50 -10.64 -2.25 5.17
N LYS A 51 -11.42 -1.59 4.31
CA LYS A 51 -12.75 -1.14 4.68
C LYS A 51 -13.51 -2.37 5.15
N LEU A 52 -14.02 -2.32 6.38
CA LEU A 52 -14.93 -3.34 6.89
C LEU A 52 -16.06 -3.48 5.87
N VAL A 53 -16.14 -4.66 5.25
CA VAL A 53 -17.16 -4.98 4.26
C VAL A 53 -18.51 -4.85 4.96
N SER A 54 -19.40 -4.00 4.41
CA SER A 54 -20.76 -3.87 4.95
C SER A 54 -21.45 -5.23 4.98
N ALA A 55 -22.32 -5.49 5.97
CA ALA A 55 -23.03 -6.75 6.08
C ALA A 55 -23.78 -7.12 4.78
N ALA A 56 -24.41 -6.13 4.13
CA ALA A 56 -25.07 -6.30 2.84
C ALA A 56 -24.10 -6.59 1.68
N GLN A 57 -22.87 -6.08 1.75
CA GLN A 57 -21.84 -6.34 0.75
C GLN A 57 -21.26 -7.75 0.93
N ALA A 58 -21.14 -8.22 2.17
CA ALA A 58 -20.69 -9.58 2.47
C ALA A 58 -21.69 -10.64 2.00
N THR A 59 -22.99 -10.43 2.23
CA THR A 59 -24.04 -11.33 1.73
C THR A 59 -24.08 -11.37 0.20
N TYR A 60 -23.99 -10.22 -0.44
CA TYR A 60 -23.91 -10.13 -1.91
C TYR A 60 -22.70 -10.90 -2.47
N MET A 61 -21.52 -10.72 -1.88
CA MET A 61 -20.31 -11.42 -2.29
C MET A 61 -20.43 -12.94 -2.11
N ALA A 62 -21.11 -13.40 -1.06
CA ALA A 62 -21.39 -14.82 -0.84
C ALA A 62 -22.32 -15.39 -1.93
N GLU A 63 -23.40 -14.68 -2.28
CA GLU A 63 -24.33 -15.09 -3.33
C GLU A 63 -23.69 -15.13 -4.71
N VAL A 64 -22.85 -14.13 -5.04
CA VAL A 64 -22.10 -14.10 -6.30
C VAL A 64 -21.11 -15.27 -6.37
N ARG A 65 -20.43 -15.57 -5.26
CA ARG A 65 -19.51 -16.72 -5.19
C ARG A 65 -20.22 -18.04 -5.48
N ILE A 66 -21.41 -18.26 -4.91
CA ILE A 66 -22.19 -19.48 -5.14
C ILE A 66 -22.55 -19.62 -6.62
N ARG A 67 -23.13 -18.58 -7.24
CA ARG A 67 -23.52 -18.61 -8.65
C ARG A 67 -22.33 -18.82 -9.59
N ASN A 68 -21.21 -18.17 -9.32
CA ASN A 68 -20.01 -18.34 -10.14
C ASN A 68 -19.43 -19.75 -10.02
N MET A 69 -19.52 -20.38 -8.84
CA MET A 69 -19.13 -21.77 -8.66
C MET A 69 -20.06 -22.74 -9.41
N ASP A 70 -21.36 -22.51 -9.39
CA ASP A 70 -22.31 -23.34 -10.15
C ASP A 70 -22.04 -23.29 -11.66
N ASN A 71 -21.77 -22.09 -12.18
CA ASN A 71 -21.39 -21.90 -13.59
C ASN A 71 -20.07 -22.60 -13.91
N LEU A 72 -19.07 -22.48 -13.03
CA LEU A 72 -17.78 -23.14 -13.22
C LEU A 72 -17.91 -24.67 -13.25
N VAL A 73 -18.76 -25.26 -12.40
CA VAL A 73 -19.02 -26.71 -12.40
C VAL A 73 -19.77 -27.15 -13.66
N TYR A 74 -20.69 -26.33 -14.17
CA TYR A 74 -21.37 -26.60 -15.43
C TYR A 74 -20.41 -26.56 -16.63
N GLU A 75 -19.58 -25.53 -16.72
CA GLU A 75 -18.55 -25.40 -17.75
C GLU A 75 -17.49 -26.49 -17.65
N GLY A 76 -17.05 -26.84 -16.44
CA GLY A 76 -16.15 -27.95 -16.17
C GLY A 76 -16.68 -29.28 -16.72
N ARG A 77 -17.94 -29.61 -16.42
CA ARG A 77 -18.61 -30.82 -16.95
C ARG A 77 -18.72 -30.79 -18.48
N ARG A 78 -19.09 -29.65 -19.07
CA ARG A 78 -19.14 -29.47 -20.52
C ARG A 78 -17.77 -29.66 -21.18
N SER A 79 -16.71 -29.16 -20.56
CA SER A 79 -15.33 -29.28 -21.07
C SER A 79 -14.81 -30.73 -21.00
N GLN A 80 -15.21 -31.49 -19.97
CA GLN A 80 -14.88 -32.91 -19.85
C GLN A 80 -15.61 -33.74 -20.92
N TRP A 81 -16.89 -33.46 -21.19
CA TRP A 81 -17.63 -34.12 -22.28
C TRP A 81 -17.05 -33.79 -23.67
N ALA A 82 -16.63 -32.54 -23.89
CA ALA A 82 -15.96 -32.16 -25.14
C ALA A 82 -14.60 -32.84 -25.33
N ARG A 83 -13.88 -33.15 -24.24
CA ARG A 83 -12.60 -33.89 -24.28
C ARG A 83 -12.77 -35.40 -24.45
N HIS A 84 -13.85 -35.98 -23.92
CA HIS A 84 -14.06 -37.43 -23.94
C HIS A 84 -14.85 -37.93 -25.16
N GLY A 85 -15.36 -37.05 -26.02
CA GLY A 85 -16.05 -37.42 -27.28
C GLY A 85 -17.42 -38.10 -27.11
N GLU A 86 -17.79 -38.50 -25.89
CA GLU A 86 -19.06 -39.14 -25.55
C GLU A 86 -20.03 -38.11 -24.97
N GLY A 87 -20.76 -37.44 -25.87
CA GLY A 87 -21.97 -36.68 -25.50
C GLY A 87 -23.17 -37.63 -25.31
N PRO A 88 -24.17 -37.26 -24.48
CA PRO A 88 -25.34 -38.10 -24.28
C PRO A 88 -26.12 -38.25 -25.59
N SER A 89 -26.28 -39.48 -26.07
CA SER A 89 -27.17 -39.80 -27.19
C SER A 89 -28.61 -39.63 -26.73
N ILE A 90 -29.23 -38.50 -27.09
CA ILE A 90 -30.69 -38.35 -26.99
C ILE A 90 -31.30 -39.30 -28.01
N GLY A 91 -31.68 -40.49 -27.55
CA GLY A 91 -32.48 -41.42 -28.33
C GLY A 91 -33.88 -40.82 -28.52
N TYR A 92 -34.19 -40.39 -29.74
CA TYR A 92 -35.56 -40.08 -30.12
C TYR A 92 -36.34 -41.38 -30.11
N ARG A 93 -37.23 -41.54 -29.13
CA ARG A 93 -38.21 -42.62 -29.11
C ARG A 93 -39.36 -42.20 -30.01
N GLU A 94 -39.32 -42.65 -31.26
CA GLU A 94 -40.47 -42.57 -32.17
C GLU A 94 -41.64 -43.36 -31.57
N GLY A 95 -42.81 -42.72 -31.57
CA GLY A 95 -44.10 -43.28 -31.21
C GLY A 95 -45.17 -42.60 -32.04
#